data_AF-A0A3F2RXW4-F1
#
_entry.id   AF-A0A3F2RXW4-F1
#
_cell.length_a   1.000
_cell.length_b   1.000
_cell.length_c   1.000
_cell.angle_alpha   90.00
_cell.angle_beta   90.00
_cell.angle_gamma   90.00
#
_symmetry.space_group_name_H-M   'P 1'
#
loop_
_entity.id
_entity.type
_entity.pdbx_description
1 polymer ?
#
loop_
_entity_poly.entity_id
_entity_poly.type
_entity_poly.pdbx_seq_one_letter_code
_entity_poly.pdbx_strand_id
1 'polypeptide(L)'
;MATSKPVLTFVTGNSNKLKEVVAILGADFPFELRNQAVDLPELQGEPADIAKEKCRLAAKQVQGAVLVEDTSLCFNALQGLPGPYIKWFLEKTGHTGLNNMLAAYEDKSAYAQCIFAYAPAGAEPQVFIGQTPGKIVPARGPTTFGWDPVFQPDGFEQTYAEMEKVTKNQISHRYKALESLKTHLIKPSEQVMASPPRYITAPALAETLRTPSIQRPLIIDVRDSDFKGGHIRGCINIPEDGFMDDDDVDALVGKYKDEDAIVFHCMMSQIRGPSCAKRFASRMEIALEGAKHKPRVLVLAGGYQQFGRLYKDDTDLIETD
;
A
#
# COMPACT_ATOMS: atom_id res chain seq x y z
N MET A 1 -22.68 11.91 14.66
CA MET A 1 -23.01 12.13 13.24
C MET A 1 -22.01 11.33 12.43
N ALA A 2 -22.44 10.41 11.58
CA ALA A 2 -21.51 9.67 10.73
C ALA A 2 -20.81 10.66 9.80
N THR A 3 -19.49 10.78 9.90
CA THR A 3 -18.68 11.57 8.98
C THR A 3 -18.83 10.96 7.59
N SER A 4 -19.41 11.71 6.65
CA SER A 4 -19.54 11.29 5.24
C SER A 4 -18.16 11.00 4.65
N LYS A 5 -17.99 9.86 3.97
CA LYS A 5 -16.73 9.51 3.30
C LYS A 5 -16.38 10.60 2.26
N PRO A 6 -15.10 11.01 2.14
CA PRO A 6 -14.68 11.90 1.06
C PRO A 6 -15.00 11.28 -0.31
N VAL A 7 -15.38 12.11 -1.28
CA VAL A 7 -15.75 11.64 -2.62
C VAL A 7 -14.52 11.49 -3.50
N LEU A 8 -14.38 10.33 -4.14
CA LEU A 8 -13.43 10.06 -5.22
C LEU A 8 -14.19 9.84 -6.53
N THR A 9 -14.01 10.73 -7.50
CA THR A 9 -14.69 10.61 -8.79
C THR A 9 -13.92 9.69 -9.73
N PHE A 10 -14.46 8.51 -10.03
CA PHE A 10 -13.94 7.61 -11.05
C PHE A 10 -14.52 7.94 -12.42
N VAL A 11 -13.66 8.46 -13.28
CA VAL A 11 -14.02 8.88 -14.63
C VAL A 11 -13.91 7.70 -15.59
N THR A 12 -15.06 7.15 -15.96
CA THR A 12 -15.17 6.08 -16.95
C THR A 12 -16.58 6.02 -17.52
N GLY A 13 -16.69 5.75 -18.82
CA GLY A 13 -17.94 5.35 -19.47
C GLY A 13 -18.14 3.83 -19.55
N ASN A 14 -17.16 3.02 -19.11
CA ASN A 14 -17.21 1.57 -19.21
C ASN A 14 -17.79 0.95 -17.93
N SER A 15 -19.02 0.44 -18.02
CA SER A 15 -19.74 -0.13 -16.88
C SER A 15 -19.11 -1.42 -16.33
N ASN A 16 -18.39 -2.19 -17.15
CA ASN A 16 -17.68 -3.39 -16.68
C ASN A 16 -16.43 -3.01 -15.87
N LYS A 17 -15.69 -1.97 -16.30
CA LYS A 17 -14.58 -1.41 -15.50
C LYS A 17 -15.08 -0.94 -14.13
N LEU A 18 -16.18 -0.18 -14.11
CA LEU A 18 -16.78 0.28 -12.86
C LEU A 18 -17.14 -0.89 -11.93
N LYS A 19 -17.78 -1.94 -12.44
CA LYS A 19 -18.12 -3.13 -11.65
C LYS A 19 -16.90 -3.81 -11.05
N GLU A 20 -15.83 -3.99 -11.84
CA GLU A 20 -14.60 -4.59 -11.32
C GLU A 20 -13.92 -3.69 -10.27
N VAL A 21 -13.83 -2.38 -10.51
CA VAL A 21 -13.24 -1.42 -9.56
C VAL A 21 -14.00 -1.42 -8.24
N VAL A 22 -15.33 -1.35 -8.27
CA VAL A 22 -16.16 -1.39 -7.05
C VAL A 22 -15.97 -2.71 -6.31
N ALA A 23 -15.97 -3.84 -7.01
CA ALA A 23 -15.77 -5.16 -6.40
C ALA A 23 -14.38 -5.29 -5.75
N ILE A 24 -13.33 -4.79 -6.41
CA ILE A 24 -11.97 -4.84 -5.88
C ILE A 24 -11.80 -3.86 -4.71
N LEU A 25 -12.38 -2.66 -4.78
CA LEU A 25 -12.26 -1.65 -3.73
C LEU A 25 -12.92 -2.11 -2.42
N GLY A 26 -14.07 -2.77 -2.50
CA GLY A 26 -14.77 -3.30 -1.33
C GLY A 26 -15.46 -2.22 -0.49
N ALA A 27 -16.25 -2.65 0.49
CA ALA A 27 -17.07 -1.76 1.33
C ALA A 27 -16.22 -0.88 2.27
N ASP A 28 -15.06 -1.37 2.68
CA ASP A 28 -14.17 -0.72 3.65
C ASP A 28 -13.28 0.37 3.02
N PHE A 29 -13.39 0.61 1.72
CA PHE A 29 -12.67 1.68 1.06
C PHE A 29 -13.05 3.05 1.67
N PRO A 30 -12.08 3.90 2.07
CA PRO A 30 -12.37 5.10 2.86
C PRO A 30 -13.01 6.24 2.05
N PHE A 31 -13.19 6.08 0.74
CA PHE A 31 -13.83 7.07 -0.13
C PHE A 31 -15.20 6.59 -0.61
N GLU A 32 -16.12 7.52 -0.82
CA GLU A 32 -17.30 7.31 -1.65
C GLU A 32 -16.88 7.38 -3.12
N LEU A 33 -16.97 6.26 -3.85
CA LEU A 33 -16.65 6.23 -5.27
C LEU A 33 -17.84 6.76 -6.09
N ARG A 34 -17.68 7.93 -6.71
CA ARG A 34 -18.65 8.50 -7.64
C ARG A 34 -18.24 8.22 -9.08
N ASN A 35 -19.11 7.60 -9.88
CA ASN A 35 -18.83 7.49 -11.31
C ASN A 35 -19.27 8.75 -12.05
N GLN A 36 -18.44 9.23 -12.98
CA GLN A 36 -18.79 10.29 -13.91
C GLN A 36 -18.26 9.94 -15.30
N ALA A 37 -19.14 9.90 -16.30
CA ALA A 37 -18.71 9.80 -17.68
C ALA A 37 -18.27 11.19 -18.15
N VAL A 38 -17.00 11.30 -18.56
CA VAL A 38 -16.43 12.52 -19.12
C VAL A 38 -15.84 12.15 -20.48
N ASP A 39 -16.14 12.96 -21.49
CA ASP A 39 -15.50 12.81 -22.80
C ASP A 39 -14.07 13.36 -22.71
N LEU A 40 -13.10 12.45 -22.85
CA LEU A 40 -11.67 12.74 -22.77
C LEU A 40 -10.99 12.20 -24.02
N PRO A 41 -9.99 12.91 -24.57
CA PRO A 41 -9.27 12.44 -25.74
C PRO A 41 -8.52 11.13 -25.44
N GLU A 42 -8.52 10.22 -26.41
CA GLU A 42 -7.65 9.03 -26.40
C GLU A 42 -6.26 9.46 -26.90
N LEU A 43 -5.37 9.77 -25.95
CA LEU A 43 -4.03 10.29 -26.23
C LEU A 43 -3.09 9.20 -26.76
N GLN A 44 -2.01 9.62 -27.42
CA GLN A 44 -0.95 8.74 -27.90
C GLN A 44 0.34 8.99 -27.11
N GLY A 45 1.16 7.94 -26.94
CA GLY A 45 2.42 8.01 -26.21
C GLY A 45 2.61 6.79 -25.32
N GLU A 46 3.49 6.94 -24.34
CA GLU A 46 3.74 5.90 -23.34
C GLU A 46 2.54 5.76 -22.39
N PRO A 47 2.18 4.53 -21.96
CA PRO A 47 0.98 4.29 -21.16
C PRO A 47 0.86 5.16 -19.90
N ALA A 48 1.96 5.39 -19.19
CA ALA A 48 1.95 6.18 -17.95
C ALA A 48 1.71 7.67 -18.22
N ASP A 49 2.24 8.21 -19.32
CA ASP A 49 2.07 9.61 -19.69
C ASP A 49 0.65 9.86 -20.20
N ILE A 50 0.09 8.93 -20.98
CA ILE A 50 -1.32 8.93 -21.37
C ILE A 50 -2.22 9.01 -20.13
N ALA A 51 -2.01 8.10 -19.17
CA ALA A 51 -2.84 8.05 -17.96
C ALA A 51 -2.73 9.33 -17.12
N LYS A 52 -1.51 9.89 -16.96
CA LYS A 52 -1.28 11.16 -16.25
C LYS A 52 -1.99 12.33 -16.92
N GLU A 53 -1.81 12.50 -18.23
CA GLU A 53 -2.42 13.62 -18.95
C GLU A 53 -3.95 13.48 -19.00
N LYS A 54 -4.46 12.26 -19.20
CA LYS A 54 -5.91 11.97 -19.10
C LYS A 54 -6.46 12.35 -17.73
N CYS A 55 -5.74 12.05 -16.65
CA CYS A 55 -6.12 12.45 -15.29
C CYS A 55 -6.11 13.97 -15.13
N ARG A 56 -5.08 14.65 -15.65
CA ARG A 56 -4.99 16.12 -15.62
C ARG A 56 -6.15 16.78 -16.38
N LEU A 57 -6.55 16.24 -17.52
CA LEU A 57 -7.71 16.71 -18.28
C LEU A 57 -9.03 16.42 -17.55
N ALA A 58 -9.15 15.25 -16.91
CA ALA A 58 -10.31 14.90 -16.10
C ALA A 58 -10.47 15.84 -14.89
N ALA A 59 -9.37 16.17 -14.20
CA ALA A 59 -9.34 17.08 -13.05
C ALA A 59 -9.82 18.51 -13.40
N LYS A 60 -9.71 18.95 -14.66
CA LYS A 60 -10.26 20.25 -15.10
C LYS A 60 -11.79 20.25 -15.19
N GLN A 61 -12.39 19.08 -15.39
CA GLN A 61 -13.84 18.91 -15.53
C GLN A 61 -14.50 18.45 -14.23
N VAL A 62 -13.72 17.80 -13.35
CA VAL A 62 -14.14 17.32 -12.04
C VAL A 62 -13.67 18.29 -10.96
N GLN A 63 -14.59 18.92 -10.24
CA GLN A 63 -14.26 19.78 -9.09
C GLN A 63 -14.01 18.94 -7.82
N GLY A 64 -12.92 18.17 -7.81
CA GLY A 64 -12.60 17.28 -6.69
C GLY A 64 -11.49 16.27 -6.99
N ALA A 65 -11.33 15.30 -6.10
CA ALA A 65 -10.41 14.19 -6.32
C ALA A 65 -10.88 13.33 -7.50
N VAL A 66 -9.96 13.01 -8.41
CA VAL A 66 -10.26 12.28 -9.64
C VAL A 66 -9.41 11.02 -9.74
N LEU A 67 -10.02 9.98 -10.31
CA LEU A 67 -9.40 8.72 -10.65
C LEU A 67 -9.74 8.41 -12.11
N VAL A 68 -8.74 8.09 -12.92
CA VAL A 68 -8.91 7.57 -14.29
C VAL A 68 -8.21 6.22 -14.41
N GLU A 69 -8.62 5.42 -15.40
CA GLU A 69 -8.01 4.12 -15.68
C GLU A 69 -7.72 3.95 -17.17
N ASP A 70 -6.49 3.53 -17.48
CA ASP A 70 -6.12 3.01 -18.79
C ASP A 70 -5.63 1.57 -18.71
N THR A 71 -5.94 0.81 -19.76
CA THR A 71 -5.66 -0.63 -19.83
C THR A 71 -4.91 -0.91 -21.13
N SER A 72 -3.83 -1.66 -21.03
CA SER A 72 -2.99 -2.05 -22.16
C SER A 72 -2.82 -3.57 -22.21
N LEU A 73 -2.68 -4.09 -23.42
CA LEU A 73 -2.22 -5.45 -23.66
C LEU A 73 -0.94 -5.37 -24.50
N CYS A 74 0.16 -5.80 -23.92
CA CYS A 74 1.50 -5.55 -24.43
C CYS A 74 2.15 -6.86 -24.85
N PHE A 75 2.52 -6.99 -26.12
CA PHE A 75 3.19 -8.20 -26.62
C PHE A 75 4.71 -7.99 -26.57
N ASN A 76 5.44 -8.90 -25.96
CA ASN A 76 6.89 -8.74 -25.77
C ASN A 76 7.64 -8.76 -27.11
N ALA A 77 7.24 -9.66 -28.02
CA ALA A 77 7.74 -9.73 -29.40
C ALA A 77 7.54 -8.43 -30.21
N LEU A 78 6.55 -7.59 -29.86
CA LEU A 78 6.28 -6.30 -30.50
C LEU A 78 6.70 -5.12 -29.62
N GLN A 79 7.65 -5.33 -28.69
CA GLN A 79 8.16 -4.29 -27.80
C GLN A 79 7.06 -3.54 -27.05
N GLY A 80 6.01 -4.26 -26.62
CA GLY A 80 4.91 -3.71 -25.84
C GLY A 80 3.71 -3.23 -26.64
N LEU A 81 3.76 -3.23 -27.99
CA LEU A 81 2.58 -3.02 -28.82
C LEU A 81 1.64 -4.24 -28.80
N PRO A 82 0.32 -4.08 -29.04
CA PRO A 82 -0.39 -2.81 -29.34
C PRO A 82 -0.54 -1.88 -28.13
N GLY A 83 -0.29 -2.37 -26.90
CA GLY A 83 -0.18 -1.54 -25.71
C GLY A 83 -1.45 -0.72 -25.44
N PRO A 84 -1.36 0.62 -25.30
CA PRO A 84 -2.52 1.47 -25.03
C PRO A 84 -3.50 1.53 -26.20
N TYR A 85 -3.10 1.10 -27.40
CA TYR A 85 -3.92 1.11 -28.60
C TYR A 85 -4.79 -0.15 -28.76
N ILE A 86 -4.75 -1.08 -27.80
CA ILE A 86 -5.39 -2.40 -27.87
C ILE A 86 -6.88 -2.35 -28.26
N LYS A 87 -7.62 -1.31 -27.84
CA LYS A 87 -9.04 -1.11 -28.21
C LYS A 87 -9.22 -1.10 -29.74
N TRP A 88 -8.39 -0.34 -30.45
CA TRP A 88 -8.47 -0.19 -31.90
C TRP A 88 -8.03 -1.45 -32.62
N PHE A 89 -6.98 -2.10 -32.13
CA PHE A 89 -6.53 -3.38 -32.67
C PHE A 89 -7.59 -4.47 -32.50
N LEU A 90 -8.19 -4.58 -31.32
CA LEU A 90 -9.29 -5.52 -31.09
C LEU A 90 -10.49 -5.21 -32.01
N GLU A 91 -10.88 -3.95 -32.15
CA GLU A 91 -12.01 -3.55 -33.00
C GLU A 91 -11.78 -3.91 -34.48
N LYS A 92 -10.58 -3.66 -35.00
CA LYS A 92 -10.29 -3.85 -36.43
C LYS A 92 -9.90 -5.28 -36.79
N THR A 93 -9.25 -5.99 -35.88
CA THR A 93 -8.67 -7.31 -36.18
C THR A 93 -9.44 -8.46 -35.50
N GLY A 94 -10.25 -8.17 -34.49
CA GLY A 94 -10.92 -9.17 -33.67
C GLY A 94 -9.93 -10.03 -32.86
N HIS A 95 -10.47 -10.99 -32.10
CA HIS A 95 -9.63 -11.90 -31.30
C HIS A 95 -8.68 -12.75 -32.16
N THR A 96 -9.16 -13.25 -33.30
CA THR A 96 -8.32 -14.01 -34.24
C THR A 96 -7.18 -13.16 -34.79
N GLY A 97 -7.47 -11.91 -35.18
CA GLY A 97 -6.45 -11.01 -35.68
C GLY A 97 -5.40 -10.63 -34.62
N LEU A 98 -5.82 -10.38 -33.38
CA LEU A 98 -4.89 -10.15 -32.26
C LEU A 98 -3.92 -11.33 -32.05
N ASN A 99 -4.41 -12.57 -32.11
CA ASN A 99 -3.55 -13.74 -32.02
C ASN A 99 -2.61 -13.85 -33.24
N ASN A 100 -3.14 -13.62 -34.45
CA ASN A 100 -2.39 -13.68 -35.71
C ASN A 100 -1.30 -12.61 -35.81
N MET A 101 -1.40 -11.49 -35.10
CA MET A 101 -0.32 -10.48 -35.05
C MET A 101 1.01 -11.07 -34.60
N LEU A 102 0.99 -12.15 -33.82
CA LEU A 102 2.18 -12.83 -33.36
C LEU A 102 2.56 -14.04 -34.22
N ALA A 103 1.86 -14.34 -35.33
CA ALA A 103 2.08 -15.56 -36.12
C ALA A 103 3.54 -15.75 -36.56
N ALA A 104 4.24 -14.68 -36.90
CA ALA A 104 5.64 -14.70 -37.35
C ALA A 104 6.68 -14.77 -36.22
N TYR A 105 6.26 -14.70 -34.95
CA TYR A 105 7.15 -14.64 -33.79
C TYR A 105 7.04 -15.93 -32.99
N GLU A 106 8.14 -16.53 -32.59
CA GLU A 106 8.11 -17.69 -31.68
C GLU A 106 7.64 -17.26 -30.29
N ASP A 107 8.08 -16.09 -29.83
CA ASP A 107 7.67 -15.51 -28.56
C ASP A 107 6.19 -15.07 -28.59
N LYS A 108 5.38 -15.75 -27.77
CA LYS A 108 3.97 -15.43 -27.54
C LYS A 108 3.74 -14.75 -26.20
N SER A 109 4.80 -14.45 -25.45
CA SER A 109 4.68 -13.83 -24.13
C SER A 109 4.16 -12.40 -24.26
N ALA A 110 3.36 -12.02 -23.29
CA ALA A 110 2.70 -10.74 -23.20
C ALA A 110 2.44 -10.38 -21.75
N TYR A 111 2.05 -9.14 -21.51
CA TYR A 111 1.52 -8.75 -20.22
C TYR A 111 0.29 -7.87 -20.38
N ALA A 112 -0.67 -8.09 -19.49
CA ALA A 112 -1.77 -7.18 -19.27
C ALA A 112 -1.32 -6.09 -18.30
N GLN A 113 -1.63 -4.82 -18.60
CA GLN A 113 -1.29 -3.68 -17.74
C GLN A 113 -2.51 -2.84 -17.45
N CYS A 114 -2.70 -2.47 -16.19
CA CYS A 114 -3.65 -1.46 -15.75
C CYS A 114 -2.86 -0.31 -15.14
N ILE A 115 -3.21 0.91 -15.52
CA ILE A 115 -2.71 2.13 -14.89
C ILE A 115 -3.90 2.89 -14.35
N PHE A 116 -3.94 3.06 -13.03
CA PHE A 116 -4.77 4.09 -12.42
C PHE A 116 -3.95 5.37 -12.29
N ALA A 117 -4.52 6.49 -12.71
CA ALA A 117 -3.98 7.80 -12.40
C ALA A 117 -4.94 8.53 -11.47
N TYR A 118 -4.42 9.02 -10.35
CA TYR A 118 -5.17 9.67 -9.28
C TYR A 118 -4.61 11.06 -9.03
N ALA A 119 -5.49 12.04 -8.88
CA ALA A 119 -5.13 13.38 -8.45
C ALA A 119 -6.08 13.84 -7.34
N PRO A 120 -5.55 14.25 -6.17
CA PRO A 120 -6.29 15.10 -5.24
C PRO A 120 -6.74 16.41 -5.93
N ALA A 121 -7.74 17.08 -5.37
CA ALA A 121 -8.22 18.35 -5.90
C ALA A 121 -7.06 19.38 -6.01
N GLY A 122 -6.77 19.83 -7.22
CA GLY A 122 -5.72 20.82 -7.49
C GLY A 122 -4.27 20.33 -7.42
N ALA A 123 -4.04 19.01 -7.31
CA ALA A 123 -2.70 18.42 -7.23
C ALA A 123 -2.30 17.68 -8.53
N GLU A 124 -1.01 17.40 -8.66
CA GLU A 124 -0.47 16.66 -9.81
C GLU A 124 -0.85 15.16 -9.78
N PRO A 125 -1.18 14.55 -10.94
CA PRO A 125 -1.53 13.14 -11.00
C PRO A 125 -0.38 12.20 -10.62
N GLN A 126 -0.69 11.22 -9.78
CA GLN A 126 0.14 10.08 -9.46
C GLN A 126 -0.37 8.84 -10.17
N VAL A 127 0.54 7.93 -10.56
CA VAL A 127 0.19 6.70 -11.28
C VAL A 127 0.45 5.45 -10.45
N PHE A 128 -0.45 4.49 -10.59
CA PHE A 128 -0.41 3.19 -9.92
C PHE A 128 -0.54 2.11 -10.99
N ILE A 129 0.50 1.28 -11.11
CA ILE A 129 0.65 0.35 -12.22
C ILE A 129 0.52 -1.06 -11.68
N GLY A 130 -0.32 -1.86 -12.31
CA GLY A 130 -0.41 -3.28 -12.07
C GLY A 130 -0.21 -4.03 -13.37
N GLN A 131 0.58 -5.10 -13.32
CA GLN A 131 0.88 -5.93 -14.48
C GLN A 131 0.62 -7.41 -14.18
N THR A 132 0.24 -8.15 -15.20
CA THR A 132 0.14 -9.61 -15.14
C THR A 132 0.82 -10.20 -16.35
N PRO A 133 1.93 -10.94 -16.17
CA PRO A 133 2.57 -11.64 -17.27
C PRO A 133 1.72 -12.85 -17.70
N GLY A 134 1.89 -13.25 -18.95
CA GLY A 134 1.13 -14.31 -19.57
C GLY A 134 1.54 -14.51 -21.01
N LYS A 135 0.64 -15.11 -21.79
CA LYS A 135 0.84 -15.38 -23.20
C LYS A 135 -0.42 -15.16 -24.02
N ILE A 136 -0.23 -14.83 -25.29
CA ILE A 136 -1.31 -14.72 -26.27
C ILE A 136 -1.61 -16.08 -26.87
N VAL A 137 -2.89 -16.45 -26.82
CA VAL A 137 -3.38 -17.76 -27.25
C VAL A 137 -4.59 -17.61 -28.18
N PRO A 138 -4.94 -18.65 -28.97
CA PRO A 138 -6.21 -18.67 -29.70
C PRO A 138 -7.37 -18.44 -28.73
N ALA A 139 -8.37 -17.68 -29.19
CA ALA A 139 -9.47 -17.21 -28.36
C ALA A 139 -10.25 -18.38 -27.73
N ARG A 140 -10.45 -18.34 -26.41
CA ARG A 140 -11.30 -19.29 -25.67
C ARG A 140 -12.20 -18.55 -24.67
N GLY A 141 -13.34 -19.15 -24.32
CA GLY A 141 -14.32 -18.54 -23.41
C GLY A 141 -15.18 -17.43 -24.05
N PRO A 142 -15.99 -16.72 -23.23
CA PRO A 142 -16.91 -15.68 -23.70
C PRO A 142 -16.20 -14.43 -24.24
N THR A 143 -16.65 -13.94 -25.40
CA THR A 143 -16.08 -12.75 -26.07
C THR A 143 -16.68 -11.42 -25.63
N THR A 144 -17.36 -11.39 -24.47
CA THR A 144 -18.17 -10.24 -24.02
C THR A 144 -17.35 -9.13 -23.35
N PHE A 145 -16.06 -9.37 -23.05
CA PHE A 145 -15.22 -8.38 -22.38
C PHE A 145 -13.81 -8.29 -22.99
N GLY A 146 -13.65 -7.36 -23.94
CA GLY A 146 -12.35 -6.97 -24.46
C GLY A 146 -11.56 -8.13 -25.05
N TRP A 147 -10.27 -8.17 -24.75
CA TRP A 147 -9.29 -9.13 -25.24
C TRP A 147 -9.07 -10.31 -24.29
N ASP A 148 -9.84 -10.42 -23.21
CA ASP A 148 -9.74 -11.52 -22.24
C ASP A 148 -9.67 -12.92 -22.87
N PRO A 149 -10.40 -13.24 -23.97
CA PRO A 149 -10.33 -14.56 -24.61
C PRO A 149 -8.96 -14.95 -25.17
N VAL A 150 -8.09 -13.98 -25.46
CA VAL A 150 -6.78 -14.26 -26.10
C VAL A 150 -5.62 -14.18 -25.12
N PHE A 151 -5.86 -13.89 -23.85
CA PHE A 151 -4.80 -13.75 -22.85
C PHE A 151 -4.91 -14.86 -21.80
N GLN A 152 -3.86 -15.67 -21.70
CA GLN A 152 -3.68 -16.69 -20.66
C GLN A 152 -2.62 -16.20 -19.67
N PRO A 153 -2.97 -15.87 -18.41
CA PRO A 153 -2.01 -15.45 -17.41
C PRO A 153 -1.07 -16.61 -17.03
N ASP A 154 0.16 -16.28 -16.63
CA ASP A 154 1.13 -17.27 -16.15
C ASP A 154 0.60 -18.01 -14.91
N GLY A 155 0.87 -19.32 -14.84
CA GLY A 155 0.40 -20.18 -13.76
C GLY A 155 -1.02 -20.73 -13.95
N PHE A 156 -1.70 -20.41 -15.06
CA PHE A 156 -3.05 -20.89 -15.36
C PHE A 156 -3.15 -21.47 -16.79
N GLU A 157 -4.06 -22.42 -16.98
CA GLU A 157 -4.42 -22.95 -18.31
C GLU A 157 -5.64 -22.28 -18.95
N GLN A 158 -6.39 -21.53 -18.13
CA GLN A 158 -7.56 -20.76 -18.55
C GLN A 158 -7.15 -19.39 -19.09
N THR A 159 -7.84 -18.92 -20.11
CA THR A 159 -7.83 -17.51 -20.49
C THR A 159 -8.58 -16.68 -19.46
N TYR A 160 -8.35 -15.36 -19.41
CA TYR A 160 -9.15 -14.49 -18.54
C TYR A 160 -10.66 -14.60 -18.76
N ALA A 161 -11.09 -14.90 -19.98
CA ALA A 161 -12.51 -15.08 -20.28
C ALA A 161 -13.09 -16.37 -19.68
N GLU A 162 -12.27 -17.41 -19.52
CA GLU A 162 -12.67 -18.70 -18.92
C GLU A 162 -12.58 -18.70 -17.40
N MET A 163 -11.97 -17.69 -16.78
CA MET A 163 -11.81 -17.59 -15.34
C MET A 163 -13.06 -17.07 -14.65
N GLU A 164 -13.36 -17.63 -13.47
CA GLU A 164 -14.31 -17.04 -12.54
C GLU A 164 -13.86 -15.63 -12.14
N LYS A 165 -14.82 -14.70 -12.08
CA LYS A 165 -14.51 -13.27 -11.82
C LYS A 165 -13.74 -13.07 -10.51
N VAL A 166 -14.08 -13.84 -9.47
CA VAL A 166 -13.42 -13.77 -8.17
C VAL A 166 -11.94 -14.14 -8.29
N THR A 167 -11.63 -15.24 -8.97
CA THR A 167 -10.25 -15.71 -9.20
C THR A 167 -9.47 -14.73 -10.07
N LYS A 168 -10.05 -14.24 -11.17
CA LYS A 168 -9.44 -13.21 -12.02
C LYS A 168 -9.09 -11.97 -11.20
N ASN A 169 -10.02 -11.52 -10.34
CA ASN A 169 -9.82 -10.33 -9.51
C ASN A 169 -8.72 -10.48 -8.46
N GLN A 170 -8.21 -11.68 -8.16
CA GLN A 170 -7.09 -11.84 -7.22
C GLN A 170 -5.72 -11.69 -7.90
N ILE A 171 -5.63 -12.02 -9.19
CA ILE A 171 -4.35 -12.03 -9.92
C ILE A 171 -4.21 -10.88 -10.91
N SER A 172 -5.31 -10.23 -11.26
CA SER A 172 -5.36 -9.30 -12.40
C SER A 172 -4.49 -8.06 -12.20
N HIS A 173 -3.98 -7.57 -13.32
CA HIS A 173 -3.35 -6.27 -13.49
C HIS A 173 -4.17 -5.12 -12.87
N ARG A 174 -5.50 -5.14 -13.00
CA ARG A 174 -6.39 -4.15 -12.37
C ARG A 174 -6.39 -4.25 -10.85
N TYR A 175 -6.45 -5.45 -10.29
CA TYR A 175 -6.35 -5.66 -8.84
C TYR A 175 -5.03 -5.15 -8.28
N LYS A 176 -3.91 -5.53 -8.89
CA LYS A 176 -2.57 -5.06 -8.47
C LYS A 176 -2.44 -3.54 -8.52
N ALA A 177 -2.98 -2.90 -9.55
CA ALA A 177 -2.98 -1.45 -9.66
C ALA A 177 -3.84 -0.78 -8.58
N LEU A 178 -5.04 -1.33 -8.30
CA LEU A 178 -5.92 -0.85 -7.24
C LEU A 178 -5.39 -1.11 -5.85
N GLU A 179 -4.69 -2.21 -5.63
CA GLU A 179 -4.05 -2.54 -4.35
C GLU A 179 -2.92 -1.54 -4.07
N SER A 180 -2.09 -1.22 -5.07
CA SER A 180 -1.11 -0.13 -4.97
C SER A 180 -1.76 1.23 -4.69
N LEU A 181 -2.87 1.57 -5.38
CA LEU A 181 -3.65 2.79 -5.12
C LEU A 181 -4.23 2.80 -3.70
N LYS A 182 -4.84 1.71 -3.25
CA LYS A 182 -5.39 1.55 -1.90
C LYS A 182 -4.30 1.79 -0.87
N THR A 183 -3.15 1.12 -1.02
CA THR A 183 -2.02 1.31 -0.12
C THR A 183 -1.57 2.77 -0.11
N HIS A 184 -1.63 3.49 -1.23
CA HIS A 184 -1.35 4.93 -1.25
C HIS A 184 -2.42 5.80 -0.58
N LEU A 185 -3.69 5.47 -0.75
CA LEU A 185 -4.82 6.25 -0.23
C LEU A 185 -5.16 5.95 1.23
N ILE A 186 -4.84 4.73 1.69
CA ILE A 186 -5.04 4.21 3.04
C ILE A 186 -3.75 4.36 3.86
N LYS A 187 -2.59 4.58 3.21
CA LYS A 187 -1.47 5.21 3.90
C LYS A 187 -2.05 6.42 4.64
N PRO A 188 -1.81 6.54 5.96
CA PRO A 188 -2.05 7.79 6.64
C PRO A 188 -1.37 8.83 5.77
N SER A 189 -2.14 9.79 5.26
CA SER A 189 -1.58 10.90 4.51
C SER A 189 -0.38 11.40 5.31
N GLU A 190 0.68 11.87 4.65
CA GLU A 190 1.72 12.62 5.38
C GLU A 190 1.12 13.84 6.13
N GLN A 191 -0.16 14.15 5.90
CA GLN A 191 -0.96 15.11 6.66
C GLN A 191 -1.57 14.55 7.96
N VAL A 192 -1.70 13.23 8.13
CA VAL A 192 -1.64 12.59 9.45
C VAL A 192 -0.18 12.29 9.77
N MET A 193 0.64 13.35 9.80
CA MET A 193 1.78 13.31 10.70
C MET A 193 1.22 13.04 12.10
N ALA A 194 1.36 11.79 12.53
CA ALA A 194 1.77 11.54 13.90
C ALA A 194 2.77 12.67 14.25
N SER A 195 2.45 13.41 15.31
CA SER A 195 3.40 14.38 15.86
C SER A 195 4.79 13.72 15.89
N PRO A 196 5.88 14.46 15.61
CA PRO A 196 7.22 13.88 15.66
C PRO A 196 7.36 13.03 16.92
N PRO A 197 7.96 11.82 16.83
CA PRO A 197 7.98 10.88 17.94
C PRO A 197 8.46 11.63 19.18
N ARG A 198 7.67 11.56 20.25
CA ARG A 198 8.02 12.26 21.49
C ARG A 198 9.20 11.53 22.11
N TYR A 199 10.28 12.26 22.36
CA TYR A 199 11.48 11.67 22.94
C TYR A 199 11.46 11.79 24.46
N ILE A 200 11.99 10.76 25.13
CA ILE A 200 12.37 10.79 26.54
C ILE A 200 13.90 10.72 26.65
N THR A 201 14.48 11.53 27.51
CA THR A 201 15.94 11.51 27.72
C THR A 201 16.32 10.37 28.67
N ALA A 202 17.56 9.89 28.57
CA ALA A 202 18.06 8.85 29.46
C ALA A 202 17.90 9.20 30.96
N PRO A 203 18.20 10.43 31.42
CA PRO A 203 17.94 10.82 32.82
C PRO A 203 16.47 10.79 33.22
N ALA A 204 15.57 11.28 32.37
CA ALA A 204 14.13 11.27 32.66
C ALA A 204 13.57 9.85 32.72
N LEU A 205 14.02 8.95 31.83
CA LEU A 205 13.66 7.54 31.89
C LEU A 205 14.20 6.88 33.17
N ALA A 206 15.47 7.11 33.52
CA ALA A 206 16.06 6.57 34.74
C ALA A 206 15.34 7.03 36.01
N GLU A 207 14.97 8.32 36.09
CA GLU A 207 14.17 8.86 37.20
C GLU A 207 12.79 8.19 37.28
N THR A 208 12.13 8.01 36.13
CA THR A 208 10.84 7.31 36.03
C THR A 208 10.96 5.87 36.54
N LEU A 209 12.02 5.14 36.14
CA LEU A 209 12.22 3.75 36.54
C LEU A 209 12.54 3.58 38.03
N ARG A 210 13.15 4.59 38.66
CA ARG A 210 13.49 4.56 40.10
C ARG A 210 12.34 5.01 41.00
N THR A 211 11.37 5.76 40.48
CA THR A 211 10.30 6.36 41.30
C THR A 211 9.17 5.36 41.55
N PRO A 212 8.98 4.84 42.78
CA PRO A 212 8.01 3.76 43.02
C PRO A 212 6.54 4.18 42.83
N SER A 213 6.25 5.48 42.95
CA SER A 213 4.91 6.05 42.79
C SER A 213 4.52 6.31 41.33
N ILE A 214 5.44 6.10 40.37
CA ILE A 214 5.17 6.25 38.94
C ILE A 214 5.06 4.86 38.33
N GLN A 215 3.97 4.60 37.59
CA GLN A 215 3.85 3.37 36.82
C GLN A 215 4.98 3.30 35.79
N ARG A 216 5.75 2.20 35.84
CA ARG A 216 6.86 2.00 34.92
C ARG A 216 6.33 1.87 33.48
N PRO A 217 6.93 2.58 32.51
CA PRO A 217 6.59 2.38 31.11
C PRO A 217 7.05 1.00 30.65
N LEU A 218 6.33 0.43 29.69
CA LEU A 218 6.83 -0.71 28.93
C LEU A 218 8.02 -0.26 28.08
N ILE A 219 9.16 -0.94 28.18
CA ILE A 219 10.34 -0.64 27.37
C ILE A 219 10.46 -1.70 26.28
N ILE A 220 10.44 -1.28 25.02
CA ILE A 220 10.60 -2.14 23.85
C ILE A 220 11.97 -1.85 23.22
N ASP A 221 12.85 -2.84 23.31
CA ASP A 221 14.14 -2.84 22.64
C ASP A 221 13.99 -3.52 21.27
N VAL A 222 14.16 -2.73 20.20
CA VAL A 222 14.06 -3.20 18.81
C VAL A 222 15.41 -3.50 18.17
N ARG A 223 16.44 -3.76 18.97
CA ARG A 223 17.69 -4.34 18.48
C ARG A 223 17.48 -5.77 18.01
N ASP A 224 18.28 -6.18 17.04
CA ASP A 224 18.23 -7.51 16.44
C ASP A 224 19.37 -8.35 17.04
N SER A 225 20.32 -8.79 16.21
CA SER A 225 21.55 -9.46 16.67
C SER A 225 22.40 -8.62 17.65
N ASP A 226 22.22 -7.29 17.66
CA ASP A 226 22.91 -6.33 18.53
C ASP A 226 22.24 -6.10 19.89
N PHE A 227 21.23 -6.92 20.25
CA PHE A 227 20.62 -6.90 21.58
C PHE A 227 21.59 -7.37 22.68
N LYS A 228 22.49 -8.31 22.36
CA LYS A 228 23.52 -8.81 23.30
C LYS A 228 24.45 -7.71 23.77
N GLY A 229 24.92 -7.81 25.01
CA GLY A 229 25.81 -6.84 25.66
C GLY A 229 25.10 -5.99 26.71
N GLY A 230 24.01 -6.51 27.28
CA GLY A 230 23.19 -5.84 28.28
C GLY A 230 22.02 -5.04 27.71
N HIS A 231 21.06 -4.74 28.58
CA HIS A 231 19.80 -4.10 28.24
C HIS A 231 19.23 -3.31 29.43
N ILE A 232 18.24 -2.47 29.14
CA ILE A 232 17.56 -1.71 30.20
C ILE A 232 16.70 -2.70 30.99
N ARG A 233 16.82 -2.64 32.32
CA ARG A 233 16.15 -3.56 33.24
C ARG A 233 14.64 -3.61 33.00
N GLY A 234 14.12 -4.82 32.79
CA GLY A 234 12.71 -5.07 32.50
C GLY A 234 12.23 -4.71 31.09
N CYS A 235 13.14 -4.45 30.13
CA CYS A 235 12.72 -4.31 28.73
C CYS A 235 12.29 -5.65 28.12
N ILE A 236 11.46 -5.58 27.09
CA ILE A 236 11.21 -6.70 26.19
C ILE A 236 11.96 -6.48 24.88
N ASN A 237 12.58 -7.52 24.35
CA ASN A 237 13.19 -7.46 23.02
C ASN A 237 12.19 -7.92 21.96
N ILE A 238 11.84 -7.01 21.05
CA ILE A 238 11.05 -7.28 19.86
C ILE A 238 11.84 -6.71 18.69
N PRO A 239 12.60 -7.55 17.95
CA PRO A 239 13.40 -7.13 16.79
C PRO A 239 12.59 -6.33 15.77
N GLU A 240 13.26 -5.50 14.97
CA GLU A 240 12.62 -4.59 14.02
C GLU A 240 11.69 -5.32 13.03
N ASP A 241 12.05 -6.56 12.64
CA ASP A 241 11.24 -7.40 11.74
C ASP A 241 9.82 -7.64 12.28
N GLY A 242 9.62 -7.65 13.61
CA GLY A 242 8.31 -7.78 14.25
C GLY A 242 7.40 -6.56 14.07
N PHE A 243 7.86 -5.51 13.41
CA PHE A 243 7.09 -4.30 13.12
C PHE A 243 6.80 -4.06 11.63
N MET A 244 7.16 -5.02 10.76
CA MET A 244 7.00 -4.85 9.31
C MET A 244 5.57 -5.15 8.85
N ASP A 245 4.99 -6.25 9.34
CA ASP A 245 3.64 -6.69 8.99
C ASP A 245 2.55 -5.96 9.80
N ASP A 246 1.40 -5.68 9.17
CA ASP A 246 0.28 -4.97 9.81
C ASP A 246 -0.40 -5.81 10.91
N ASP A 247 -0.59 -7.11 10.68
CA ASP A 247 -1.29 -8.00 11.61
C ASP A 247 -0.45 -8.25 12.87
N ASP A 248 0.87 -8.38 12.70
CA ASP A 248 1.81 -8.50 13.82
C ASP A 248 1.82 -7.24 14.69
N VAL A 249 1.86 -6.05 14.08
CA VAL A 249 1.84 -4.78 14.84
C VAL A 249 0.48 -4.59 15.53
N ASP A 250 -0.63 -4.94 14.88
CA ASP A 250 -1.95 -4.88 15.50
C ASP A 250 -2.07 -5.84 16.70
N ALA A 251 -1.47 -7.03 16.62
CA ALA A 251 -1.40 -7.96 17.75
C ALA A 251 -0.60 -7.35 18.91
N LEU A 252 0.52 -6.68 18.63
CA LEU A 252 1.29 -5.96 19.65
C LEU A 252 0.50 -4.79 20.27
N VAL A 253 -0.22 -4.02 19.45
CA VAL A 253 -1.11 -2.95 19.93
C VAL A 253 -2.18 -3.53 20.85
N GLY A 254 -2.85 -4.60 20.42
CA GLY A 254 -3.89 -5.26 21.22
C GLY A 254 -3.35 -5.79 22.55
N LYS A 255 -2.11 -6.29 22.55
CA LYS A 255 -1.42 -6.81 23.74
C LYS A 255 -1.04 -5.72 24.74
N TYR A 256 -0.62 -4.55 24.27
CA TYR A 256 -0.09 -3.47 25.14
C TYR A 256 -0.99 -2.23 25.23
N LYS A 257 -2.25 -2.34 24.81
CA LYS A 257 -3.23 -1.23 24.82
C LYS A 257 -3.52 -0.62 26.20
N ASP A 258 -3.31 -1.39 27.26
CA ASP A 258 -3.63 -0.97 28.64
C ASP A 258 -2.42 -0.32 29.34
N GLU A 259 -1.27 -0.20 28.65
CA GLU A 259 -0.10 0.49 29.17
C GLU A 259 -0.31 2.01 29.22
N ASP A 260 0.30 2.68 30.21
CA ASP A 260 0.27 4.15 30.29
C ASP A 260 1.26 4.79 29.30
N ALA A 261 2.41 4.15 29.12
CA ALA A 261 3.45 4.60 28.22
C ALA A 261 4.31 3.43 27.72
N ILE A 262 4.74 3.53 26.47
CA ILE A 262 5.61 2.56 25.82
C ILE A 262 6.81 3.34 25.26
N VAL A 263 8.01 2.96 25.70
CA VAL A 263 9.28 3.58 25.30
C VAL A 263 10.01 2.63 24.36
N PHE A 264 10.15 3.04 23.11
CA PHE A 264 10.93 2.32 22.11
C PHE A 264 12.39 2.78 22.11
N HIS A 265 13.30 1.86 21.86
CA HIS A 265 14.68 2.20 21.55
C HIS A 265 15.36 1.15 20.68
N CYS A 266 16.45 1.53 20.04
CA CYS A 266 17.43 0.57 19.51
C CYS A 266 18.80 0.93 20.07
N MET A 267 19.89 0.56 19.39
CA MET A 267 21.24 0.91 19.83
C MET A 267 21.44 2.43 19.94
N MET A 268 21.01 3.22 18.95
CA MET A 268 21.22 4.68 18.93
C MET A 268 19.91 5.50 18.83
N SER A 269 18.78 4.84 18.57
CA SER A 269 17.48 5.47 18.33
C SER A 269 17.48 6.55 17.24
N GLN A 270 18.26 6.37 16.17
CA GLN A 270 18.29 7.27 15.01
C GLN A 270 17.37 6.82 13.87
N ILE A 271 17.20 5.51 13.68
CA ILE A 271 16.43 4.92 12.57
C ILE A 271 15.44 3.88 13.09
N ARG A 272 15.91 2.68 13.50
CA ARG A 272 15.05 1.55 13.89
C ARG A 272 14.06 1.88 15.01
N GLY A 273 14.54 2.42 16.14
CA GLY A 273 13.71 2.81 17.28
C GLY A 273 12.58 3.79 16.90
N PRO A 274 12.90 4.96 16.30
CA PRO A 274 11.88 5.88 15.79
C PRO A 274 10.94 5.28 14.76
N SER A 275 11.43 4.43 13.86
CA SER A 275 10.64 3.77 12.81
C SER A 275 9.57 2.85 13.43
N CYS A 276 10.00 1.92 14.30
CA CYS A 276 9.11 0.99 14.99
C CYS A 276 8.09 1.73 15.88
N ALA A 277 8.52 2.77 16.60
CA ALA A 277 7.63 3.59 17.41
C ALA A 277 6.56 4.31 16.57
N LYS A 278 6.95 4.90 15.44
CA LYS A 278 6.02 5.55 14.51
C LYS A 278 5.02 4.56 13.93
N ARG A 279 5.51 3.37 13.57
CA ARG A 279 4.70 2.29 13.01
C ARG A 279 3.66 1.80 14.01
N PHE A 280 4.09 1.49 15.24
CA PHE A 280 3.20 1.08 16.34
C PHE A 280 2.17 2.17 16.64
N ALA A 281 2.60 3.43 16.78
CA ALA A 281 1.70 4.55 17.04
C ALA A 281 0.65 4.72 15.93
N SER A 282 1.05 4.58 14.66
CA SER A 282 0.13 4.67 13.53
C SER A 282 -0.93 3.56 13.55
N ARG A 283 -0.53 2.32 13.85
CA ARG A 283 -1.47 1.20 13.97
C ARG A 283 -2.37 1.32 15.19
N MET A 284 -1.82 1.80 16.30
CA MET A 284 -2.55 2.08 17.54
C MET A 284 -3.70 3.08 17.33
N GLU A 285 -3.49 4.11 16.50
CA GLU A 285 -4.56 5.05 16.19
C GLU A 285 -5.77 4.40 15.49
N ILE A 286 -5.51 3.40 14.65
CA ILE A 286 -6.51 2.64 13.90
C ILE A 286 -7.15 1.57 14.79
N ALA A 287 -6.34 0.68 15.36
CA ALA A 287 -6.81 -0.47 16.11
C ALA A 287 -7.51 -0.10 17.42
N LEU A 288 -7.18 1.07 18.01
CA LEU A 288 -7.81 1.59 19.21
C LEU A 288 -8.71 2.81 18.91
N GLU A 289 -9.28 2.91 17.70
CA GLU A 289 -10.22 3.97 17.36
C GLU A 289 -11.40 4.01 18.35
N GLY A 290 -11.69 5.18 18.91
CA GLY A 290 -12.75 5.36 19.91
C GLY A 290 -12.41 4.85 21.32
N ALA A 291 -11.22 4.29 21.56
CA ALA A 291 -10.78 3.91 22.89
C ALA A 291 -10.63 5.16 23.79
N LYS A 292 -11.07 5.03 25.05
CA LYS A 292 -10.95 6.11 26.06
C LYS A 292 -9.51 6.34 26.51
N HIS A 293 -8.68 5.32 26.39
CA HIS A 293 -7.27 5.31 26.77
C HIS A 293 -6.42 4.80 25.61
N LYS A 294 -5.28 5.43 25.38
CA LYS A 294 -4.24 5.01 24.43
C LYS A 294 -2.88 5.21 25.10
N PRO A 295 -1.97 4.22 25.06
CA PRO A 295 -0.63 4.38 25.60
C PRO A 295 0.13 5.55 24.97
N ARG A 296 0.92 6.27 25.76
CA ARG A 296 1.86 7.26 25.20
C ARG A 296 3.04 6.56 24.55
N VAL A 297 3.24 6.74 23.25
CA VAL A 297 4.40 6.21 22.55
C VAL A 297 5.56 7.20 22.59
N LEU A 298 6.70 6.77 23.14
CA LEU A 298 7.91 7.56 23.31
C LEU A 298 9.12 6.85 22.68
N VAL A 299 10.16 7.62 22.36
CA VAL A 299 11.46 7.08 21.92
C VAL A 299 12.56 7.52 22.88
N LEU A 300 13.41 6.58 23.32
CA LEU A 300 14.58 6.92 24.13
C LEU A 300 15.62 7.65 23.29
N ALA A 301 15.87 8.92 23.60
CA ALA A 301 16.89 9.72 22.94
C ALA A 301 18.29 9.13 23.18
N GLY A 302 19.05 8.94 22.09
CA GLY A 302 20.39 8.34 22.12
C GLY A 302 20.44 6.83 22.30
N GLY A 303 19.28 6.17 22.39
CA GLY A 303 19.15 4.71 22.47
C GLY A 303 19.88 4.07 23.64
N TYR A 304 20.07 2.75 23.53
CA TYR A 304 20.79 1.99 24.54
C TYR A 304 22.26 2.43 24.68
N GLN A 305 22.91 2.85 23.60
CA GLN A 305 24.29 3.32 23.63
C GLN A 305 24.49 4.47 24.63
N GLN A 306 23.62 5.48 24.59
CA GLN A 306 23.73 6.59 25.53
C GLN A 306 23.30 6.19 26.94
N PHE A 307 22.20 5.46 27.07
CA PHE A 307 21.66 5.03 28.36
C PHE A 307 22.61 4.10 29.11
N GLY A 308 23.07 3.03 28.44
CA GLY A 308 24.05 2.09 28.94
C GLY A 308 25.37 2.76 29.30
N ARG A 309 25.86 3.74 28.52
CA ARG A 309 27.06 4.50 28.90
C ARG A 309 26.88 5.29 30.19
N LEU A 310 25.71 5.90 30.40
CA LEU A 310 25.42 6.73 31.59
C LEU A 310 25.21 5.89 32.84
N TYR A 311 24.64 4.70 32.72
CA TYR A 311 24.19 3.87 33.84
C TYR A 311 24.86 2.48 33.89
N LYS A 312 26.01 2.31 33.22
CA LYS A 312 26.71 1.02 33.07
C LYS A 312 26.93 0.23 34.38
N ASP A 313 27.15 0.93 35.49
CA ASP A 313 27.46 0.35 36.79
C ASP A 313 26.22 0.31 37.72
N ASP A 314 25.05 0.71 37.22
CA ASP A 314 23.80 0.76 37.96
C ASP A 314 22.94 -0.46 37.67
N THR A 315 23.05 -1.47 38.53
CA THR A 315 22.34 -2.74 38.43
C THR A 315 20.83 -2.62 38.62
N ASP A 316 20.32 -1.48 39.12
CA ASP A 316 18.89 -1.24 39.23
C ASP A 316 18.28 -0.77 37.90
N LEU A 317 19.11 -0.33 36.95
CA LEU A 317 18.71 0.16 35.64
C LEU A 317 19.21 -0.68 34.47
N ILE A 318 20.33 -1.37 34.62
CA ILE A 318 20.92 -2.22 33.58
C ILE A 318 20.88 -3.67 34.03
N GLU A 319 20.35 -4.53 33.16
CA GLU A 319 20.57 -5.96 33.23
C GLU A 319 21.76 -6.31 32.32
N THR A 320 22.74 -7.02 32.88
CA THR A 320 23.84 -7.60 32.12
C THR A 320 23.49 -9.04 31.77
N ASP A 321 23.89 -9.50 30.58
CA ASP A 321 23.79 -10.90 30.17
C ASP A 321 24.53 -11.87 31.11
#